data_AF-A0A7S3A4V9-F1
#
_entry.id   AF-A0A7S3A4V9-F1
#
_cell.length_a   1.000
_cell.length_b   1.000
_cell.length_c   1.000
_cell.angle_alpha   90.00
_cell.angle_beta   90.00
_cell.angle_gamma   90.00
#
_symmetry.space_group_name_H-M   'P 1'
#
loop_
_entity.id
_entity.type
_entity.pdbx_description
1 polymer ?
#
loop_
_entity_poly.entity_id
_entity_poly.type
_entity_poly.pdbx_seq_one_letter_code
_entity_poly.pdbx_strand_id
1 'polypeptide(L)'
;MLQAEKIWTKIIELNNTNAAAYSNRGNCRTSQGQFEEAVSDFEMAIKLAPDEPDPYLGKGVALEGEKRFKEALECYETSNAKSISRYGAEDPVTYNNRGNAHAGLGEWDKAVEFYHKAAEMNKNYVFARANEALALYQLGSYEKVSLCIAGYSVRKPFQI
;
A
#
# COMPACT_ATOMS: atom_id res chain seq x y z
N MET A 1 0.03 5.02 19.38
CA MET A 1 -1.10 4.41 18.65
C MET A 1 -2.39 4.57 19.44
N LEU A 2 -2.51 3.98 20.64
CA LEU A 2 -3.72 4.12 21.50
C LEU A 2 -4.14 5.58 21.84
N GLN A 3 -3.18 6.49 22.08
CA GLN A 3 -3.51 7.90 22.33
C GLN A 3 -4.04 8.61 21.07
N ALA A 4 -3.55 8.25 19.88
CA ALA A 4 -3.96 8.88 18.63
C ALA A 4 -5.39 8.45 18.25
N GLU A 5 -5.73 7.17 18.40
CA GLU A 5 -7.08 6.67 18.15
C GLU A 5 -8.15 7.40 19.01
N LYS A 6 -7.84 7.65 20.29
CA LYS A 6 -8.72 8.41 21.19
C LYS A 6 -8.94 9.84 20.71
N ILE A 7 -7.88 10.50 20.21
CA ILE A 7 -7.97 11.86 19.66
C ILE A 7 -8.89 11.87 18.43
N TRP A 8 -8.68 10.95 17.49
CA TRP A 8 -9.52 10.88 16.28
C TRP A 8 -10.98 10.56 16.61
N THR A 9 -11.22 9.68 17.56
CA THR A 9 -12.58 9.38 18.06
C THR A 9 -13.26 10.64 18.59
N LYS A 10 -12.57 11.44 19.42
CA LYS A 10 -13.13 12.69 19.93
C LYS A 10 -13.40 13.71 18.82
N ILE A 11 -12.53 13.78 17.80
CA ILE A 11 -12.75 14.65 16.63
C ILE A 11 -14.00 14.22 15.86
N ILE A 12 -14.20 12.92 15.66
CA ILE A 12 -15.38 12.35 14.99
C ILE A 12 -16.66 12.63 15.78
N GLU A 13 -16.62 12.51 17.11
CA GLU A 13 -17.76 12.85 17.98
C GLU A 13 -18.16 14.33 17.87
N LEU A 14 -17.18 15.23 17.73
CA LEU A 14 -17.41 16.66 17.55
C LEU A 14 -17.84 17.02 16.12
N ASN A 15 -17.35 16.28 15.11
CA ASN A 15 -17.70 16.46 13.71
C ASN A 15 -17.61 15.13 12.95
N ASN A 16 -18.76 14.48 12.79
CA ASN A 16 -18.89 13.18 12.11
C ASN A 16 -18.84 13.26 10.57
N THR A 17 -18.57 14.43 10.00
CA THR A 17 -18.41 14.63 8.54
C THR A 17 -16.95 14.82 8.13
N ASN A 18 -16.02 14.72 9.08
CA ASN A 18 -14.59 14.84 8.79
C ASN A 18 -14.00 13.53 8.26
N ALA A 19 -13.95 13.39 6.92
CA ALA A 19 -13.40 12.21 6.25
C ALA A 19 -11.96 11.88 6.69
N ALA A 20 -11.10 12.89 6.83
CA ALA A 20 -9.71 12.70 7.22
C ALA A 20 -9.56 12.15 8.65
N ALA A 21 -10.46 12.52 9.57
CA ALA A 21 -10.46 11.99 10.93
C ALA A 21 -10.78 10.48 10.94
N TYR A 22 -11.73 10.04 10.11
CA TYR A 22 -12.00 8.62 9.91
C TYR A 22 -10.79 7.89 9.31
N SER A 23 -10.20 8.39 8.22
CA SER A 23 -8.98 7.79 7.64
C SER A 23 -7.82 7.68 8.62
N ASN A 24 -7.59 8.72 9.43
CA ASN A 24 -6.50 8.72 10.41
C ASN A 24 -6.77 7.75 11.57
N ARG A 25 -8.04 7.58 11.99
CA ARG A 25 -8.40 6.54 12.95
C ARG A 25 -8.25 5.14 12.36
N GLY A 26 -8.65 4.96 11.09
CA GLY A 26 -8.43 3.74 10.33
C GLY A 26 -6.95 3.36 10.28
N ASN A 27 -6.06 4.30 9.94
CA ASN A 27 -4.61 4.09 9.95
C ASN A 27 -4.09 3.65 11.32
N CYS A 28 -4.58 4.25 12.42
CA CYS A 28 -4.23 3.82 13.77
C CYS A 28 -4.65 2.36 14.01
N ARG A 29 -5.90 2.02 13.69
CA ARG A 29 -6.45 0.68 13.88
C ARG A 29 -5.75 -0.37 13.02
N THR A 30 -5.41 -0.06 11.77
CA THR A 30 -4.58 -0.92 10.92
C THR A 30 -3.23 -1.22 11.59
N SER A 31 -2.55 -0.19 12.11
CA SER A 31 -1.27 -0.38 12.81
C SER A 31 -1.39 -1.16 14.14
N GLN A 32 -2.59 -1.22 14.71
CA GLN A 32 -2.92 -2.01 15.91
C GLN A 32 -3.39 -3.44 15.56
N GLY A 33 -3.52 -3.79 14.27
CA GLY A 33 -4.06 -5.07 13.82
C GLY A 33 -5.59 -5.19 13.92
N GLN A 34 -6.29 -4.08 14.20
CA GLN A 34 -7.74 -3.98 14.26
C GLN A 34 -8.29 -3.71 12.86
N PHE A 35 -8.14 -4.69 11.97
CA PHE A 35 -8.37 -4.48 10.54
C PHE A 35 -9.84 -4.25 10.20
N GLU A 36 -10.77 -4.95 10.84
CA GLU A 36 -12.21 -4.84 10.54
C GLU A 36 -12.76 -3.46 10.94
N GLU A 37 -12.34 -2.95 12.10
CA GLU A 37 -12.67 -1.59 12.53
C GLU A 37 -11.96 -0.53 11.68
N ALA A 38 -10.77 -0.82 11.15
CA ALA A 38 -10.08 0.07 10.22
C ALA A 38 -10.80 0.14 8.88
N VAL A 39 -11.24 -0.99 8.32
CA VAL A 39 -12.05 -1.06 7.09
C VAL A 39 -13.31 -0.22 7.26
N SER A 40 -14.02 -0.36 8.38
CA SER A 40 -15.23 0.44 8.68
C SER A 40 -14.94 1.94 8.70
N ASP A 41 -13.80 2.36 9.27
CA ASP A 41 -13.39 3.76 9.28
C ASP A 41 -13.07 4.28 7.87
N PHE A 42 -12.33 3.50 7.06
CA PHE A 42 -12.04 3.89 5.69
C PHE A 42 -13.29 3.95 4.82
N GLU A 43 -14.27 3.05 5.02
CA GLU A 43 -15.55 3.12 4.31
C GLU A 43 -16.32 4.40 4.63
N MET A 44 -16.29 4.85 5.88
CA MET A 44 -16.88 6.13 6.24
C MET A 44 -16.14 7.30 5.61
N ALA A 45 -14.81 7.27 5.59
CA ALA A 45 -14.00 8.28 4.91
C ALA A 45 -14.29 8.33 3.40
N ILE A 46 -14.38 7.18 2.74
CA ILE A 46 -14.77 7.05 1.32
C ILE A 46 -16.18 7.61 1.08
N LYS A 47 -17.13 7.31 1.95
CA LYS A 47 -18.51 7.83 1.84
C LYS A 47 -18.54 9.35 1.91
N LEU A 48 -17.72 9.96 2.77
CA LEU A 48 -17.65 11.41 2.96
C LEU A 48 -16.83 12.11 1.88
N ALA A 49 -15.81 11.45 1.33
CA ALA A 49 -14.91 12.02 0.33
C ALA A 49 -14.53 10.97 -0.75
N PRO A 50 -15.45 10.64 -1.67
CA PRO A 50 -15.30 9.52 -2.60
C PRO A 50 -14.25 9.73 -3.70
N ASP A 51 -13.75 10.95 -3.86
CA ASP A 51 -12.71 11.29 -4.83
C ASP A 51 -11.31 11.38 -4.22
N GLU A 52 -11.19 11.17 -2.90
CA GLU A 52 -9.89 11.09 -2.24
C GLU A 52 -9.31 9.68 -2.40
N PRO A 53 -8.06 9.53 -2.88
CA PRO A 53 -7.45 8.21 -3.08
C PRO A 53 -7.02 7.54 -1.77
N ASP A 54 -6.49 8.29 -0.81
CA ASP A 54 -5.87 7.75 0.42
C ASP A 54 -6.78 6.82 1.23
N PRO A 55 -8.09 7.10 1.42
CA PRO A 55 -9.01 6.17 2.09
C PRO A 55 -9.09 4.80 1.40
N TYR A 56 -9.04 4.74 0.07
CA TYR A 56 -9.04 3.48 -0.67
C TYR A 56 -7.73 2.72 -0.48
N LEU A 57 -6.59 3.43 -0.53
CA LEU A 57 -5.29 2.83 -0.24
C LEU A 57 -5.26 2.22 1.18
N GLY A 58 -5.72 2.97 2.18
CA GLY A 58 -5.81 2.52 3.56
C GLY A 58 -6.74 1.32 3.76
N LYS A 59 -7.92 1.34 3.12
CA LYS A 59 -8.85 0.20 3.12
C LYS A 59 -8.18 -1.05 2.52
N GLY A 60 -7.46 -0.90 1.41
CA GLY A 60 -6.73 -2.00 0.79
C GLY A 60 -5.70 -2.63 1.72
N VAL A 61 -4.91 -1.82 2.44
CA VAL A 61 -3.93 -2.31 3.42
C VAL A 61 -4.60 -3.04 4.58
N ALA A 62 -5.73 -2.54 5.09
CA ALA A 62 -6.47 -3.23 6.15
C ALA A 62 -7.02 -4.59 5.67
N LEU A 63 -7.59 -4.64 4.46
CA LEU A 63 -8.08 -5.88 3.84
C LEU A 63 -6.96 -6.89 3.58
N GLU A 64 -5.76 -6.43 3.20
CA GLU A 64 -4.57 -7.27 3.09
C GLU A 64 -4.19 -7.89 4.44
N GLY A 65 -4.29 -7.13 5.54
CA GLY A 65 -4.15 -7.64 6.91
C GLY A 65 -5.14 -8.74 7.26
N GLU A 66 -6.36 -8.68 6.72
CA GLU A 66 -7.39 -9.74 6.81
C GLU A 66 -7.20 -10.87 5.78
N LYS A 67 -6.16 -10.81 4.94
CA LYS A 67 -5.91 -11.73 3.81
C LYS A 67 -7.02 -11.73 2.75
N ARG A 68 -7.81 -10.65 2.67
CA ARG A 68 -8.85 -10.43 1.65
C ARG A 68 -8.24 -9.78 0.40
N PHE A 69 -7.28 -10.48 -0.20
CA PHE A 69 -6.40 -9.90 -1.23
C PHE A 69 -7.12 -9.43 -2.50
N LYS A 70 -8.23 -10.07 -2.90
CA LYS A 70 -9.01 -9.63 -4.06
C LYS A 70 -9.66 -8.25 -3.83
N GLU A 71 -10.25 -8.07 -2.65
CA GLU A 71 -10.89 -6.80 -2.29
C GLU A 71 -9.83 -5.71 -2.05
N ALA A 72 -8.67 -6.08 -1.50
CA ALA A 72 -7.52 -5.18 -1.39
C ALA A 72 -7.06 -4.68 -2.78
N LEU A 73 -6.97 -5.58 -3.77
CA LEU A 73 -6.59 -5.25 -5.13
C LEU A 73 -7.57 -4.24 -5.76
N GLU A 74 -8.88 -4.46 -5.62
CA GLU A 74 -9.90 -3.51 -6.10
C GLU A 74 -9.75 -2.12 -5.46
N CYS A 75 -9.43 -2.08 -4.16
CA CYS A 75 -9.17 -0.83 -3.45
C CYS A 75 -7.92 -0.12 -3.98
N TYR A 76 -6.82 -0.85 -4.22
CA TYR A 76 -5.59 -0.29 -4.76
C TYR A 76 -5.76 0.23 -6.19
N GLU A 77 -6.52 -0.48 -7.04
CA GLU A 77 -6.83 -0.02 -8.40
C GLU A 77 -7.68 1.24 -8.40
N THR A 78 -8.69 1.29 -7.52
CA THR A 78 -9.52 2.48 -7.34
C THR A 78 -8.69 3.66 -6.83
N SER A 79 -7.84 3.44 -5.82
CA SER A 79 -6.91 4.46 -5.31
C SER A 79 -6.02 5.01 -6.41
N ASN A 80 -5.42 4.15 -7.24
CA ASN A 80 -4.58 4.58 -8.36
C ASN A 80 -5.36 5.44 -9.37
N ALA A 81 -6.54 4.99 -9.77
CA ALA A 81 -7.39 5.72 -10.70
C ALA A 81 -7.79 7.11 -10.17
N LYS A 82 -8.14 7.19 -8.87
CA LYS A 82 -8.45 8.45 -8.20
C LYS A 82 -7.22 9.36 -8.09
N SER A 83 -6.05 8.82 -7.75
CA SER A 83 -4.78 9.57 -7.70
C SER A 83 -4.42 10.16 -9.06
N ILE A 84 -4.49 9.37 -10.12
CA ILE A 84 -4.22 9.85 -11.49
C ILE A 84 -5.22 10.95 -11.87
N SER A 85 -6.52 10.75 -11.61
CA SER A 85 -7.53 11.75 -11.93
C SER A 85 -7.36 13.06 -11.17
N ARG A 86 -6.88 13.00 -9.92
CA ARG A 86 -6.81 14.17 -9.02
C ARG A 86 -5.48 14.91 -9.11
N TYR A 87 -4.39 14.17 -9.22
CA TYR A 87 -3.03 14.69 -9.14
C TYR A 87 -2.25 14.55 -10.46
N GLY A 88 -2.79 13.83 -11.45
CA GLY A 88 -2.12 13.60 -12.72
C GLY A 88 -0.90 12.69 -12.61
N ALA A 89 -0.77 11.93 -11.52
CA ALA A 89 0.41 11.13 -11.23
C ALA A 89 0.05 9.72 -10.74
N GLU A 90 0.81 8.76 -11.26
CA GLU A 90 0.91 7.40 -10.71
C GLU A 90 1.78 7.41 -9.45
N ASP A 91 1.44 6.56 -8.46
CA ASP A 91 2.21 6.43 -7.21
C ASP A 91 2.89 5.05 -7.13
N PRO A 92 4.23 4.97 -7.01
CA PRO A 92 4.94 3.71 -6.84
C PRO A 92 4.46 2.88 -5.64
N VAL A 93 3.96 3.50 -4.56
CA VAL A 93 3.40 2.77 -3.40
C VAL A 93 2.20 1.94 -3.81
N THR A 94 1.34 2.47 -4.68
CA THR A 94 0.15 1.75 -5.14
C THR A 94 0.53 0.54 -6.00
N TYR A 95 1.54 0.66 -6.85
CA TYR A 95 2.07 -0.49 -7.61
C TYR A 95 2.67 -1.55 -6.68
N ASN A 96 3.46 -1.15 -5.68
CA ASN A 96 3.99 -2.09 -4.70
C ASN A 96 2.86 -2.84 -3.96
N ASN A 97 1.82 -2.14 -3.53
CA ASN A 97 0.71 -2.75 -2.81
C ASN A 97 -0.14 -3.70 -3.68
N ARG A 98 -0.29 -3.41 -4.98
CA ARG A 98 -0.85 -4.38 -5.93
C ARG A 98 0.01 -5.64 -6.04
N GLY A 99 1.34 -5.47 -6.06
CA GLY A 99 2.29 -6.58 -5.97
C GLY A 99 2.07 -7.42 -4.70
N ASN A 100 1.88 -6.79 -3.54
CA ASN A 100 1.56 -7.48 -2.28
C ASN A 100 0.26 -8.30 -2.38
N ALA A 101 -0.80 -7.71 -2.93
CA ALA A 101 -2.08 -8.40 -3.11
C ALA A 101 -1.96 -9.61 -4.04
N HIS A 102 -1.28 -9.47 -5.18
CA HIS A 102 -1.01 -10.59 -6.10
C HIS A 102 -0.15 -11.69 -5.45
N ALA A 103 0.89 -11.31 -4.70
CA ALA A 103 1.69 -12.25 -3.91
C ALA A 103 0.84 -13.00 -2.89
N GLY A 104 -0.08 -12.33 -2.18
CA GLY A 104 -1.04 -12.94 -1.26
C GLY A 104 -1.99 -13.93 -1.94
N LEU A 105 -2.32 -13.70 -3.22
CA LEU A 105 -3.09 -14.62 -4.06
C LEU A 105 -2.25 -15.78 -4.63
N GLY A 106 -0.93 -15.78 -4.43
CA GLY A 106 0.00 -16.75 -5.03
C GLY A 106 0.32 -16.48 -6.50
N GLU A 107 -0.11 -15.33 -7.04
CA GLU A 107 0.15 -14.88 -8.42
C GLU A 107 1.51 -14.19 -8.49
N TRP A 108 2.56 -14.96 -8.18
CA TRP A 108 3.93 -14.45 -8.00
C TRP A 108 4.51 -13.80 -9.26
N ASP A 109 4.13 -14.29 -10.45
CA ASP A 109 4.49 -13.72 -11.75
C ASP A 109 3.99 -12.27 -11.87
N LYS A 110 2.70 -12.04 -11.60
CA LYS A 110 2.12 -10.68 -11.60
C LYS A 110 2.72 -9.82 -10.49
N ALA A 111 2.97 -10.39 -9.32
CA ALA A 111 3.59 -9.67 -8.21
C ALA A 111 4.94 -9.08 -8.62
N VAL A 112 5.79 -9.87 -9.30
CA VAL A 112 7.08 -9.40 -9.85
C VAL A 112 6.89 -8.20 -10.79
N GLU A 113 5.93 -8.25 -11.71
CA GLU A 113 5.68 -7.14 -12.65
C GLU A 113 5.34 -5.84 -11.91
N PHE A 114 4.46 -5.92 -10.91
CA PHE A 114 4.06 -4.76 -10.12
C PHE A 114 5.17 -4.20 -9.25
N TYR A 115 5.93 -5.06 -8.58
CA TYR A 115 7.09 -4.63 -7.80
C TYR A 115 8.18 -4.01 -8.68
N HIS A 116 8.44 -4.61 -9.84
CA HIS A 116 9.38 -4.09 -10.82
C HIS A 116 8.99 -2.68 -11.26
N LYS A 117 7.72 -2.50 -11.65
CA LYS A 117 7.18 -1.18 -12.05
C LYS A 117 7.34 -0.15 -10.93
N ALA A 118 7.03 -0.50 -9.67
CA ALA A 118 7.24 0.39 -8.53
C ALA A 118 8.72 0.78 -8.33
N ALA A 119 9.64 -0.18 -8.50
CA ALA A 119 11.08 0.03 -8.39
C ALA A 119 11.68 0.82 -9.57
N GLU A 120 11.08 0.77 -10.75
CA GLU A 120 11.45 1.60 -11.90
C GLU A 120 11.01 3.06 -11.70
N MET A 121 9.78 3.27 -11.21
CA MET A 121 9.21 4.58 -10.91
C MET A 121 10.01 5.30 -9.81
N ASN A 122 10.40 4.57 -8.77
CA ASN A 122 11.27 5.08 -7.72
C ASN A 122 12.43 4.12 -7.47
N LYS A 123 13.59 4.46 -8.06
CA LYS A 123 14.82 3.65 -7.96
C LYS A 123 15.31 3.44 -6.52
N ASN A 124 14.95 4.34 -5.60
CA ASN A 124 15.29 4.27 -4.18
C ASN A 124 14.21 3.59 -3.33
N TYR A 125 13.14 3.05 -3.93
CA TYR A 125 12.09 2.34 -3.19
C TYR A 125 12.55 0.93 -2.83
N VAL A 126 13.27 0.87 -1.70
CA VAL A 126 13.93 -0.36 -1.24
C VAL A 126 12.95 -1.51 -1.05
N PHE A 127 11.78 -1.23 -0.50
CA PHE A 127 10.74 -2.24 -0.27
C PHE A 127 10.24 -2.88 -1.57
N ALA A 128 10.00 -2.10 -2.63
CA ALA A 128 9.56 -2.64 -3.92
C ALA A 128 10.59 -3.62 -4.51
N ARG A 129 11.88 -3.27 -4.50
CA ARG A 129 12.94 -4.19 -4.98
C ARG A 129 13.08 -5.43 -4.08
N ALA A 130 12.97 -5.27 -2.76
CA ALA A 130 13.04 -6.40 -1.84
C ALA A 130 11.87 -7.38 -2.07
N ASN A 131 10.67 -6.84 -2.30
CA ASN A 131 9.48 -7.62 -2.62
C ASN A 131 9.58 -8.29 -4.00
N GLU A 132 10.14 -7.60 -5.01
CA GLU A 132 10.45 -8.19 -6.32
C GLU A 132 11.39 -9.38 -6.18
N ALA A 133 12.49 -9.24 -5.44
CA ALA A 133 13.45 -10.30 -5.19
C ALA A 133 12.81 -11.49 -4.46
N LEU A 134 11.94 -11.24 -3.47
CA LEU A 134 11.18 -12.27 -2.78
C LEU A 134 10.25 -13.02 -3.73
N ALA A 135 9.50 -12.31 -4.58
CA ALA A 135 8.59 -12.95 -5.54
C ALA A 135 9.35 -13.75 -6.61
N LEU A 136 10.49 -13.25 -7.09
CA LEU A 136 11.39 -13.99 -8.00
C LEU A 136 11.93 -15.27 -7.36
N TYR A 137 12.25 -15.23 -6.06
CA TYR A 137 12.66 -16.40 -5.31
C TYR A 137 11.53 -17.44 -5.22
N GLN A 138 10.29 -17.01 -4.96
CA GLN A 138 9.12 -17.91 -4.94
C GLN A 138 8.87 -18.58 -6.30
N LEU A 139 9.19 -17.90 -7.40
CA LEU A 139 9.15 -18.46 -8.75
C LEU A 139 10.33 -19.38 -9.10
N GLY A 140 11.31 -19.55 -8.18
CA GLY A 140 12.54 -20.30 -8.45
C GLY A 140 13.51 -19.61 -9.42
N SER A 141 13.29 -18.33 -9.71
CA SER A 141 14.10 -17.53 -10.65
C SER A 141 15.35 -16.94 -9.99
N TYR A 142 16.20 -17.79 -9.39
CA TYR A 142 17.33 -17.36 -8.54
C TYR A 142 18.37 -16.48 -9.26
N GLU A 143 18.57 -16.69 -10.55
CA GLU A 143 19.45 -15.86 -11.38
C GLU A 143 18.97 -14.41 -11.40
N LYS A 144 17.66 -14.19 -11.57
CA LYS A 144 17.04 -12.86 -11.57
C LYS A 144 17.08 -12.22 -10.19
N VAL A 145 16.99 -13.00 -9.11
CA VAL A 145 17.16 -12.49 -7.74
C VAL A 145 18.54 -11.83 -7.60
N SER A 146 19.61 -12.49 -8.04
CA SER A 146 20.97 -11.96 -7.94
C SER A 146 21.16 -10.65 -8.71
N LEU A 147 20.53 -10.51 -9.87
CA LEU A 147 20.50 -9.27 -10.66
C LEU A 147 19.71 -8.16 -9.97
N CYS A 148 18.53 -8.48 -9.42
CA CYS A 148 17.68 -7.54 -8.70
C CYS A 148 18.41 -6.94 -7.48
N ILE A 149 19.10 -7.79 -6.69
CA ILE A 149 19.87 -7.34 -5.52
C ILE A 149 21.20 -6.69 -5.89
N ALA A 150 21.87 -7.08 -6.98
CA ALA A 150 23.13 -6.47 -7.40
C ALA A 150 22.98 -4.98 -7.73
N GLY A 151 21.77 -4.55 -8.13
CA GLY A 151 21.42 -3.13 -8.24
C GLY A 151 21.61 -2.32 -6.94
N TYR A 152 21.67 -2.95 -5.76
CA TYR A 152 22.00 -2.30 -4.48
C TYR A 152 23.50 -2.11 -4.26
N SER A 153 24.32 -3.04 -4.75
CA SER A 153 25.75 -3.09 -4.46
C SER A 153 26.57 -2.07 -5.25
N VAL A 154 25.95 -1.37 -6.21
CA VAL A 154 26.59 -0.28 -6.98
C VAL A 154 26.24 1.10 -6.38
N ARG A 155 26.21 1.24 -5.05
CA ARG A 155 26.53 2.55 -4.47
C ARG A 155 28.03 2.74 -4.65
N LYS A 156 28.39 3.68 -5.53
CA LYS A 156 29.79 4.07 -5.80
C LYS A 156 30.56 4.18 -4.47
N PRO A 157 31.76 3.58 -4.35
CA PRO A 157 32.60 3.84 -3.20
C PRO A 157 32.79 5.35 -3.09
N PHE A 158 32.66 5.88 -1.87
CA PHE A 158 32.89 7.28 -1.55
C PHE A 158 34.14 7.77 -2.27
N GLN A 159 33.97 8.69 -3.21
CA GLN A 159 35.11 9.48 -3.69
C GLN A 159 35.39 10.50 -2.59
N ILE A 160 36.53 10.29 -1.93
CA ILE A 160 37.14 11.16 -0.92
C ILE A 160 37.66 12.41 -1.62
#